data_AF-A0A7C5CG19-F1
#
_entry.id   AF-A0A7C5CG19-F1
#
_cell.length_a   1.000
_cell.length_b   1.000
_cell.length_c   1.000
_cell.angle_alpha   90.00
_cell.angle_beta   90.00
_cell.angle_gamma   90.00
#
_symmetry.space_group_name_H-M   'P 1'
#
loop_
_entity.id
_entity.type
_entity.pdbx_description
1 polymer ?
#
loop_
_entity_poly.entity_id
_entity_poly.type
_entity_poly.pdbx_seq_one_letter_code
_entity_poly.pdbx_strand_id
1 'polypeptide(L)'
;MQKLIKQHSEILGKNDHIITLKRPKDKPEWINEEEAKNRPKELKIREIKTGDKILITTFLDKKTMSVQIIKKLYKERWHIEVDFRNIKITLGLSTFKCKTPEMVEKEMWTHFLAYNIIRLIPHSIIRCYQEK
;
A
#
# COMPACT_ATOMS: atom_id res chain seq x y z
N MET A 1 -18.94 -5.54 15.45
CA MET A 1 -18.77 -4.32 14.62
C MET A 1 -17.83 -4.66 13.47
N GLN A 2 -18.18 -4.89 12.20
CA GLN A 2 -19.18 -4.33 11.30
C GLN A 2 -19.69 -5.46 10.39
N LYS A 3 -20.97 -5.86 10.50
CA LYS A 3 -21.61 -6.85 9.60
C LYS A 3 -22.37 -6.20 8.43
N LEU A 4 -22.19 -4.90 8.19
CA LEU A 4 -23.21 -4.06 7.54
C LEU A 4 -22.98 -3.69 6.06
N ILE A 5 -21.98 -4.24 5.36
CA ILE A 5 -21.74 -3.86 3.95
C ILE A 5 -21.42 -5.06 3.02
N LYS A 6 -21.64 -6.31 3.43
CA LYS A 6 -21.51 -7.46 2.51
C LYS A 6 -22.89 -7.80 1.94
N GLN A 7 -23.15 -7.45 0.68
CA GLN A 7 -24.41 -7.82 0.03
C GLN A 7 -24.31 -9.09 -0.81
N HIS A 8 -23.17 -9.32 -1.45
CA HIS A 8 -22.94 -10.51 -2.26
C HIS A 8 -21.47 -10.90 -2.22
N SER A 9 -21.20 -12.21 -2.12
CA SER A 9 -19.85 -12.76 -2.14
C SER A 9 -19.74 -13.86 -3.20
N GLU A 10 -18.88 -13.65 -4.19
CA GLU A 10 -18.50 -14.65 -5.18
C GLU A 10 -17.26 -15.40 -4.70
N ILE A 11 -17.34 -16.71 -4.60
CA ILE A 11 -16.25 -17.55 -4.08
C ILE A 11 -15.29 -17.88 -5.24
N LEU A 12 -14.09 -17.33 -5.20
CA LEU A 12 -13.00 -17.64 -6.13
C LEU A 12 -12.20 -18.88 -5.69
N GLY A 13 -12.25 -19.23 -4.40
CA GLY A 13 -11.59 -20.40 -3.82
C GLY A 13 -11.75 -20.51 -2.30
N LYS A 14 -11.12 -21.51 -1.69
CA LYS A 14 -11.28 -21.90 -0.26
C LYS A 14 -11.09 -20.75 0.76
N ASN A 15 -10.35 -19.70 0.42
CA ASN A 15 -10.07 -18.54 1.27
C ASN A 15 -10.00 -17.24 0.44
N ASP A 16 -10.71 -17.20 -0.69
CA ASP A 16 -10.61 -16.14 -1.69
C ASP A 16 -12.00 -15.84 -2.22
N HIS A 17 -12.48 -14.62 -1.97
CA HIS A 17 -13.84 -14.22 -2.31
C HIS A 17 -13.89 -12.77 -2.77
N ILE A 18 -14.67 -12.50 -3.82
CA ILE A 18 -15.02 -11.14 -4.25
C ILE A 18 -16.27 -10.71 -3.50
N ILE A 19 -16.24 -9.52 -2.93
CA ILE A 19 -17.35 -8.88 -2.23
C ILE A 19 -17.78 -7.66 -3.01
N THR A 20 -19.08 -7.52 -3.20
CA THR A 20 -19.68 -6.28 -3.68
C THR A 20 -20.13 -5.45 -2.49
N LEU A 21 -19.48 -4.31 -2.29
CA LEU A 21 -19.89 -3.27 -1.36
C LEU A 21 -20.86 -2.33 -2.07
N LYS A 22 -22.04 -2.10 -1.49
CA LYS A 22 -22.93 -1.05 -1.98
C LYS A 22 -22.56 0.28 -1.35
N ARG A 23 -22.73 1.33 -2.14
CA ARG A 23 -22.69 2.70 -1.64
C ARG A 23 -23.65 2.86 -0.46
N PRO A 24 -23.22 3.45 0.67
CA PRO A 24 -24.11 3.83 1.75
C PRO A 24 -25.24 4.73 1.25
N LYS A 25 -26.45 4.53 1.76
CA LYS A 25 -27.60 5.39 1.43
C LYS A 25 -27.39 6.80 1.97
N ASP A 26 -26.77 6.90 3.14
CA ASP A 26 -26.47 8.17 3.79
C ASP A 26 -25.26 8.82 3.13
N LYS A 27 -25.43 10.07 2.69
CA LYS A 27 -24.33 10.90 2.19
C LYS A 27 -23.54 11.42 3.40
N PRO A 28 -22.23 11.18 3.49
CA PRO A 28 -21.41 11.80 4.53
C PRO A 28 -21.39 13.32 4.38
N GLU A 29 -21.36 14.03 5.51
CA GLU A 29 -21.46 15.50 5.57
C GLU A 29 -20.30 16.21 4.84
N TRP A 30 -19.12 15.59 4.80
CA TRP A 30 -17.89 16.12 4.20
C TRP A 30 -17.82 15.98 2.66
N ILE A 31 -18.88 15.48 2.00
CA ILE A 31 -18.91 15.26 0.55
C ILE A 31 -19.77 16.28 -0.16
N ASN A 32 -19.29 16.78 -1.30
CA ASN A 32 -20.11 17.64 -2.15
C ASN A 32 -21.16 16.81 -2.95
N GLU A 33 -22.31 17.39 -3.29
CA GLU A 33 -23.37 16.69 -4.05
C GLU A 33 -22.91 16.20 -5.42
N GLU A 34 -22.05 16.95 -6.08
CA GLU A 34 -21.54 16.61 -7.41
C GLU A 34 -20.61 15.39 -7.36
N GLU A 35 -19.67 15.36 -6.40
CA GLU A 35 -18.85 14.18 -6.13
C GLU A 35 -19.69 12.99 -5.69
N ALA A 36 -20.78 13.24 -4.95
CA ALA A 36 -21.72 12.20 -4.57
C ALA A 36 -22.43 11.62 -5.80
N LYS A 37 -22.71 12.39 -6.86
CA LYS A 37 -23.32 11.86 -8.09
C LYS A 37 -22.35 11.04 -8.93
N ASN A 38 -21.08 11.44 -8.99
CA ASN A 38 -20.06 10.80 -9.83
C ASN A 38 -19.51 9.47 -9.27
N ARG A 39 -19.85 9.09 -8.04
CA ARG A 39 -19.34 7.86 -7.43
C ARG A 39 -20.07 6.60 -7.92
N PRO A 40 -19.34 5.49 -8.12
CA PRO A 40 -19.96 4.22 -8.48
C PRO A 40 -20.93 3.75 -7.38
N LYS A 41 -22.07 3.19 -7.80
CA LYS A 41 -23.11 2.68 -6.89
C LYS A 41 -22.68 1.42 -6.14
N GLU A 42 -21.75 0.68 -6.73
CA GLU A 42 -21.23 -0.58 -6.20
C GLU A 42 -19.70 -0.63 -6.40
N LEU A 43 -18.99 -1.17 -5.42
CA LEU A 43 -17.55 -1.39 -5.47
C LEU A 43 -17.28 -2.87 -5.23
N LYS A 44 -16.68 -3.54 -6.22
CA LYS A 44 -16.19 -4.90 -6.08
C LYS A 44 -14.79 -4.85 -5.47
N ILE A 45 -14.58 -5.60 -4.40
CA ILE A 45 -13.28 -5.80 -3.77
C ILE A 45 -13.04 -7.29 -3.60
N ARG A 46 -11.78 -7.72 -3.60
CA ARG A 46 -11.41 -9.11 -3.34
C ARG A 46 -10.81 -9.22 -1.95
N GLU A 47 -11.30 -10.18 -1.18
CA GLU A 47 -10.84 -10.47 0.17
C GLU A 47 -10.22 -11.86 0.19
N ILE A 48 -9.02 -11.95 0.77
CA ILE A 48 -8.21 -13.16 0.84
C ILE A 48 -7.85 -13.42 2.29
N LYS A 49 -8.30 -14.56 2.82
CA LYS A 49 -7.94 -14.99 4.19
C LYS A 49 -6.61 -15.73 4.18
N THR A 50 -5.67 -15.27 5.00
CA THR A 50 -4.33 -15.89 5.15
C THR A 50 -3.98 -16.05 6.63
N GLY A 51 -4.18 -17.25 7.17
CA GLY A 51 -4.05 -17.49 8.62
C GLY A 51 -5.01 -16.60 9.40
N ASP A 52 -4.46 -15.79 10.30
CA ASP A 52 -5.22 -14.86 11.15
C ASP A 52 -5.44 -13.48 10.52
N LYS A 53 -4.94 -13.26 9.29
CA LYS A 53 -5.04 -11.97 8.60
C LYS A 53 -5.99 -12.06 7.41
N ILE A 54 -6.68 -10.95 7.16
CA ILE A 54 -7.54 -10.76 6.00
C ILE A 54 -6.90 -9.68 5.13
N LEU A 55 -6.57 -10.03 3.89
CA LEU A 55 -6.04 -9.10 2.89
C LEU A 55 -7.20 -8.63 2.00
N ILE A 56 -7.32 -7.32 1.81
CA ILE A 56 -8.32 -6.73 0.91
C ILE A 56 -7.57 -6.08 -0.25
N THR A 57 -8.02 -6.35 -1.47
CA THR A 57 -7.41 -5.79 -2.69
C THR A 57 -8.48 -5.40 -3.71
N THR A 58 -8.12 -4.47 -4.59
CA THR A 58 -8.90 -4.07 -5.76
C THR A 58 -8.64 -4.97 -6.97
N PHE A 59 -7.65 -5.88 -6.91
CA PHE A 59 -7.39 -6.84 -7.99
C PHE A 59 -8.45 -7.93 -8.03
N LEU A 60 -9.38 -7.83 -8.99
CA LEU A 60 -10.51 -8.76 -9.14
C LEU A 60 -10.14 -10.04 -9.90
N ASP A 61 -9.23 -9.96 -10.88
CA ASP A 61 -8.90 -11.12 -11.70
C ASP A 61 -7.92 -12.08 -10.99
N LYS A 62 -8.38 -13.33 -10.83
CA LYS A 62 -7.58 -14.43 -10.28
C LYS A 62 -6.50 -14.92 -11.24
N LYS A 63 -6.71 -14.83 -12.56
CA LYS A 63 -5.75 -15.31 -13.55
C LYS A 63 -4.50 -14.43 -13.56
N THR A 64 -4.68 -13.11 -13.64
CA THR A 64 -3.55 -12.17 -13.55
C THR A 64 -2.95 -12.12 -12.14
N MET A 65 -3.80 -12.05 -11.10
CA MET A 65 -3.34 -11.88 -9.72
C MET A 65 -3.75 -13.08 -8.86
N SER A 66 -2.88 -14.08 -8.82
CA SER A 66 -3.07 -15.24 -7.94
C SER A 66 -2.88 -14.87 -6.47
N VAL A 67 -3.45 -15.68 -5.57
CA VAL A 67 -3.30 -15.51 -4.11
C VAL A 67 -1.83 -15.48 -3.69
N GLN A 68 -0.96 -16.25 -4.35
CA GLN A 68 0.47 -16.28 -4.03
C GLN A 68 1.19 -14.98 -4.42
N ILE A 69 0.84 -14.41 -5.57
CA ILE A 69 1.38 -13.12 -6.02
C ILE A 69 0.96 -12.02 -5.05
N ILE A 70 -0.33 -11.98 -4.67
CA ILE A 70 -0.83 -10.99 -3.72
C ILE A 70 -0.14 -11.12 -2.36
N LYS A 71 0.09 -12.36 -1.88
CA LYS A 71 0.86 -12.60 -0.65
C LYS A 71 2.30 -12.11 -0.77
N LYS A 72 2.96 -12.34 -1.92
CA LYS A 72 4.32 -11.87 -2.17
C LYS A 72 4.38 -10.35 -2.17
N LEU A 73 3.50 -9.68 -2.92
CA LEU A 73 3.41 -8.22 -2.95
C LEU A 73 3.14 -7.63 -1.56
N TYR A 74 2.27 -8.26 -0.77
CA TYR A 74 2.00 -7.80 0.59
C TYR A 74 3.21 -7.98 1.52
N LYS A 75 4.01 -9.04 1.32
CA LYS A 75 5.28 -9.22 2.05
C LYS A 75 6.30 -8.14 1.68
N GLU A 76 6.36 -7.74 0.41
CA GLU A 76 7.25 -6.67 -0.06
C GLU A 76 6.97 -5.33 0.63
N ARG A 77 5.76 -5.12 1.17
CA ARG A 77 5.46 -3.97 2.05
C ARG A 77 6.45 -3.85 3.20
N TRP A 78 6.96 -4.95 3.75
CA TRP A 78 7.91 -4.92 4.86
C TRP A 78 9.23 -4.21 4.53
N HIS A 79 9.61 -4.18 3.24
CA HIS A 79 10.83 -3.49 2.83
C HIS A 79 10.82 -2.01 3.21
N ILE A 80 9.65 -1.37 3.25
CA ILE A 80 9.54 0.04 3.65
C ILE A 80 9.98 0.27 5.11
N GLU A 81 9.73 -0.69 6.00
CA GLU A 81 10.07 -0.57 7.42
C GLU A 81 11.58 -0.71 7.64
N VAL A 82 12.21 -1.59 6.85
CA VAL A 82 13.67 -1.71 6.79
C VAL A 82 14.29 -0.44 6.21
N ASP A 83 13.67 0.14 5.19
CA ASP A 83 14.15 1.35 4.54
C ASP A 83 14.09 2.55 5.49
N PHE A 84 12.97 2.73 6.20
CA PHE A 84 12.86 3.76 7.23
C PHE A 84 13.85 3.55 8.37
N ARG A 85 14.14 2.30 8.76
CA ARG A 85 15.18 2.00 9.75
C ARG A 85 16.56 2.46 9.27
N ASN A 86 16.91 2.17 8.01
CA ASN A 86 18.18 2.59 7.43
C ASN A 86 18.30 4.12 7.36
N ILE A 87 17.22 4.82 7.02
CA ILE A 87 17.20 6.29 7.01
C ILE A 87 17.39 6.85 8.43
N LYS A 88 16.69 6.29 9.42
CA LYS A 88 16.76 6.78 10.80
C LYS A 88 18.10 6.50 11.48
N ILE A 89 18.65 5.31 11.27
CA ILE A 89 19.84 4.82 12.00
C ILE A 89 21.11 5.03 11.18
N THR A 90 21.17 4.49 9.96
CA THR A 90 22.39 4.47 9.15
C THR A 90 22.73 5.85 8.59
N LEU A 91 21.72 6.62 8.19
CA LEU A 91 21.92 7.97 7.67
C LEU A 91 21.90 9.06 8.75
N GLY A 92 21.70 8.71 10.02
CA GLY A 92 21.86 9.66 11.14
C GLY A 92 20.69 10.62 11.34
N LEU A 93 19.51 10.33 10.78
CA LEU A 93 18.29 11.14 10.96
C LEU A 93 17.72 11.09 12.40
N SER A 94 18.39 10.41 13.32
CA SER A 94 18.07 10.37 14.75
C SER A 94 18.52 11.63 15.49
N THR A 95 19.50 12.37 14.98
CA THR A 95 20.02 13.60 15.59
C THR A 95 20.15 14.69 14.55
N PHE A 96 19.27 15.70 14.61
CA PHE A 96 19.33 16.86 13.72
C PHE A 96 20.42 17.83 14.16
N LYS A 97 21.21 18.32 13.20
CA LYS A 97 22.21 19.37 13.46
C LYS A 97 21.58 20.76 13.43
N CYS A 98 20.52 20.92 12.63
CA CYS A 98 19.79 22.16 12.52
C CYS A 98 18.89 22.41 13.74
N LYS A 99 18.78 23.67 14.16
CA LYS A 99 17.99 24.08 15.35
C LYS A 99 16.64 24.71 14.99
N THR A 100 16.43 25.12 13.74
CA THR A 100 15.17 25.72 13.28
C THR A 100 14.35 24.69 12.50
N PRO A 101 13.01 24.72 12.63
CA PRO A 101 12.14 23.70 12.02
C PRO A 101 12.24 23.69 10.49
N GLU A 102 12.36 24.85 9.85
CA GLU A 102 12.52 24.96 8.40
C GLU A 102 13.82 24.29 7.90
N MET A 103 14.91 24.38 8.67
CA MET A 103 16.17 23.76 8.28
C MET A 103 16.21 22.27 8.61
N VAL A 104 15.52 21.84 9.66
CA VAL A 104 15.32 20.41 9.97
C VAL A 104 14.56 19.71 8.84
N GLU A 105 13.55 20.35 8.27
CA GLU A 105 12.83 19.79 7.11
C GLU A 105 13.76 19.61 5.90
N LYS A 106 14.58 20.63 5.59
CA LYS A 106 15.58 20.54 4.51
C LYS A 106 16.60 19.43 4.78
N GLU A 107 17.06 19.30 6.03
CA GLU A 107 17.95 18.22 6.47
C GLU A 107 17.29 16.85 6.25
N MET A 108 16.01 16.68 6.60
CA MET A 108 15.27 15.43 6.32
C MET A 108 15.24 15.10 4.82
N TRP A 109 14.87 16.07 3.98
CA TRP A 109 14.81 15.89 2.52
C TRP A 109 16.16 15.49 1.93
N THR A 110 17.26 16.07 2.39
CA THR A 110 18.61 15.69 1.96
C THR A 110 18.93 14.24 2.30
N HIS A 111 18.58 13.76 3.49
CA HIS A 111 18.80 12.36 3.87
C HIS A 111 17.93 11.39 3.06
N PHE A 112 16.67 11.73 2.78
CA PHE A 112 15.83 10.95 1.88
C PHE A 112 16.43 10.86 0.47
N LEU A 113 16.92 11.98 -0.06
CA LEU A 113 17.58 12.02 -1.36
C LEU A 113 18.85 11.15 -1.37
N ALA A 114 19.71 11.28 -0.36
CA ALA A 114 20.92 10.49 -0.22
C ALA A 114 20.62 8.98 -0.16
N TYR A 115 19.59 8.59 0.60
CA TYR A 115 19.13 7.19 0.66
C TYR A 115 18.73 6.65 -0.71
N ASN A 116 17.90 7.42 -1.43
CA ASN A 116 17.43 7.03 -2.76
C ASN A 116 18.60 6.88 -3.74
N ILE A 117 19.59 7.78 -3.72
CA ILE A 117 20.79 7.69 -4.56
C ILE A 117 21.59 6.42 -4.23
N ILE A 118 21.87 6.18 -2.95
CA ILE A 118 22.62 4.99 -2.50
C ILE A 118 21.91 3.71 -2.92
N ARG A 119 20.57 3.68 -2.90
CA ARG A 119 19.79 2.50 -3.26
C ARG A 119 19.64 2.28 -4.77
N LEU A 120 19.74 3.34 -5.57
CA LEU A 120 19.72 3.24 -7.04
C LEU A 120 20.99 2.59 -7.60
N ILE A 121 22.16 2.81 -6.97
CA ILE A 121 23.45 2.31 -7.45
C ILE A 121 23.54 0.77 -7.48
N PRO A 122 23.13 0.02 -6.44
CA PRO A 122 23.09 -1.44 -6.49
C PRO A 122 22.07 -1.98 -7.50
N HIS A 123 20.93 -1.30 -7.66
CA HIS A 123 19.86 -1.76 -8.54
C HIS A 123 20.26 -1.71 -10.02
N SER A 124 21.01 -0.70 -10.46
CA SER A 124 21.55 -0.63 -11.82
C SER A 124 22.61 -1.70 -12.07
N ILE A 125 23.48 -1.97 -11.08
CA ILE A 125 24.53 -3.00 -11.19
C ILE A 125 23.95 -4.42 -11.28
N ILE A 126 22.92 -4.74 -10.50
CA ILE A 126 22.25 -6.05 -10.54
C ILE A 126 21.53 -6.27 -11.87
N ARG A 127 20.91 -5.22 -12.44
CA ARG A 127 20.26 -5.30 -13.76
C ARG A 127 21.25 -5.61 -14.88
N CYS A 128 22.42 -4.96 -14.85
CA CYS A 128 23.51 -5.26 -15.79
C CYS A 128 24.12 -6.66 -15.62
N TYR A 129 23.93 -7.31 -14.47
CA TYR A 129 24.42 -8.67 -14.22
C TYR A 129 23.41 -9.77 -14.61
N GLN A 130 22.12 -9.46 -14.72
CA GLN A 130 21.08 -10.42 -15.17
C GLN A 130 20.83 -10.41 -16.68
N GLU A 131 21.33 -9.41 -17.40
CA GLU A 131 21.24 -9.31 -18.87
C GLU A 131 22.49 -9.86 -19.60
N LYS A 132 23.39 -10.54 -18.87
CA LYS A 132 24.51 -11.35 -19.40
C LYS A 132 24.25 -12.82 -19.11
#